data_AF-A0A382SAS1-F1
#
_entry.id   AF-A0A382SAS1-F1
#
_cell.length_a   1.000
_cell.length_b   1.000
_cell.length_c   1.000
_cell.angle_alpha   90.00
_cell.angle_beta   90.00
_cell.angle_gamma   90.00
#
_symmetry.space_group_name_H-M   'P 1'
#
loop_
_entity.id
_entity.type
_entity.pdbx_description
1 polymer ?
#
loop_
_entity_poly.entity_id
_entity_poly.type
_entity_poly.pdbx_seq_one_letter_code
_entity_poly.pdbx_strand_id
1 'polypeptide(L)'
;MAYIGRGIELGQHIKQTITTGNGVLTAFAMDLNASQNSLLVVYGNVIQEPGVGYTVTNTTITFTSAPASGTSLYIIYLGQELTSVANPSTAEATAIAQNEAAALAIALGG
;
A
#
# COMPACT_ATOMS: atom_id res chain seq x y z
N MET A 1 -21.41 15.02 17.41
CA MET A 1 -21.71 13.76 16.69
C MET A 1 -20.40 13.30 16.07
N ALA A 2 -19.82 12.20 16.54
CA ALA A 2 -18.60 11.66 15.95
C ALA A 2 -18.98 10.92 14.67
N TYR A 3 -18.34 11.27 13.55
CA TYR A 3 -18.54 10.58 12.30
C TYR A 3 -17.94 9.17 12.40
N ILE A 4 -18.81 8.16 12.40
CA ILE A 4 -18.48 6.73 12.34
C ILE A 4 -18.61 6.30 10.88
N GLY A 5 -17.64 6.74 10.08
CA GLY A 5 -17.53 6.40 8.67
C GLY A 5 -16.09 6.56 8.20
N ARG A 6 -15.81 6.06 7.00
CA ARG A 6 -14.49 6.16 6.38
C ARG A 6 -14.19 7.63 6.09
N GLY A 7 -12.99 8.09 6.43
CA GLY A 7 -12.51 9.40 6.00
C GLY A 7 -12.52 9.51 4.46
N ILE A 8 -12.56 10.73 3.93
CA ILE A 8 -12.37 10.93 2.48
C ILE A 8 -10.93 10.51 2.16
N GLU A 9 -10.76 9.29 1.67
CA GLU A 9 -9.53 8.83 1.05
C GLU A 9 -9.54 9.42 -0.36
N LEU A 10 -8.89 10.58 -0.54
CA LEU A 10 -8.62 11.11 -1.87
C LEU A 10 -7.91 10.02 -2.66
N GLY A 11 -8.43 9.68 -3.84
CA GLY A 11 -7.76 8.78 -4.78
C GLY A 11 -6.42 9.39 -5.18
N GLN A 12 -5.39 9.09 -4.40
CA GLN A 12 -4.07 9.68 -4.59
C GLN A 12 -3.31 8.84 -5.61
N HIS A 13 -3.10 9.43 -6.79
CA HIS A 13 -2.19 8.88 -7.77
C HIS A 13 -0.76 9.19 -7.35
N ILE A 14 -0.05 8.17 -6.89
CA ILE A 14 1.34 8.28 -6.45
C ILE A 14 2.24 7.77 -7.57
N LYS A 15 3.38 8.44 -7.77
CA LYS A 15 4.42 7.99 -8.69
C LYS A 15 5.59 7.44 -7.88
N GLN A 16 5.97 6.20 -8.16
CA GLN A 16 7.23 5.63 -7.69
C GLN A 16 8.18 5.50 -8.87
N THR A 17 9.44 5.90 -8.68
CA THR A 17 10.50 5.72 -9.69
C THR A 17 11.42 4.60 -9.25
N ILE A 18 11.68 3.64 -10.13
CA ILE A 18 12.63 2.55 -9.86
C ILE A 18 13.98 2.97 -10.45
N THR A 19 14.94 3.26 -9.58
CA THR A 19 16.30 3.69 -9.96
C THR A 19 17.29 2.53 -10.02
N THR A 20 16.88 1.34 -9.60
CA THR A 20 17.74 0.15 -9.45
C THR A 20 17.74 -0.77 -10.66
N GLY A 21 17.17 -0.35 -11.80
CA GLY A 21 17.29 -1.08 -13.06
C GLY A 21 18.76 -1.23 -13.46
N ASN A 22 19.23 -2.47 -13.61
CA ASN A 22 20.63 -2.81 -13.86
C ASN A 22 20.83 -3.81 -15.00
N GLY A 23 19.77 -4.18 -15.72
CA GLY A 23 19.79 -5.19 -16.78
C GLY A 23 19.90 -6.64 -16.28
N VAL A 24 19.82 -6.89 -14.98
CA VAL A 24 19.91 -8.23 -14.37
C VAL A 24 18.70 -8.56 -13.50
N LEU A 25 18.32 -7.65 -12.60
CA LEU A 25 17.18 -7.84 -11.71
C LEU A 25 15.87 -7.62 -12.46
N THR A 26 14.92 -8.53 -12.27
CA THR A 26 13.57 -8.45 -12.82
C THR A 26 12.52 -8.11 -11.77
N ALA A 27 12.81 -8.32 -10.49
CA ALA A 27 11.88 -8.08 -9.39
C ALA A 27 12.27 -6.84 -8.58
N PHE A 28 11.28 -6.00 -8.27
CA PHE A 28 11.45 -4.75 -7.54
C PHE A 28 10.33 -4.57 -6.51
N ALA A 29 10.65 -3.90 -5.40
CA ALA A 29 9.68 -3.58 -4.36
C ALA A 29 8.82 -2.37 -4.78
N MET A 30 7.52 -2.49 -4.52
CA MET A 30 6.54 -1.43 -4.66
C MET A 30 6.30 -0.75 -3.31
N ASP A 31 6.15 0.57 -3.32
CA ASP A 31 5.86 1.35 -2.12
C ASP A 31 4.46 1.06 -1.56
N LEU A 32 3.53 0.67 -2.43
CA LEU A 32 2.13 0.40 -2.10
C LEU A 32 1.70 -0.95 -2.67
N ASN A 33 0.75 -1.59 -2.00
CA ASN A 33 0.11 -2.78 -2.56
C ASN A 33 -0.99 -2.37 -3.54
N ALA A 34 -0.97 -2.97 -4.71
CA ALA A 34 -1.97 -2.76 -5.75
C ALA A 34 -2.02 -3.99 -6.68
N SER A 35 -3.22 -4.28 -7.18
CA SER A 35 -3.37 -5.20 -8.31
C SER A 35 -2.60 -4.69 -9.53
N GLN A 36 -2.02 -5.59 -10.34
CA GLN A 36 -1.34 -5.22 -11.58
C GLN A 36 -2.24 -4.41 -12.54
N ASN A 37 -3.56 -4.61 -12.50
CA ASN A 37 -4.52 -3.89 -13.33
C ASN A 37 -4.79 -2.46 -12.83
N SER A 38 -4.33 -2.12 -11.62
CA SER A 38 -4.45 -0.80 -10.99
C SER A 38 -3.15 0.00 -11.09
N LEU A 39 -2.21 -0.40 -11.95
CA LEU A 39 -0.92 0.23 -12.16
C LEU A 39 -0.78 0.71 -13.61
N LEU A 40 -0.18 1.88 -13.77
CA LEU A 40 0.40 2.30 -15.05
C LEU A 40 1.92 2.22 -14.93
N VAL A 41 2.51 1.26 -15.63
CA VAL A 41 3.96 1.03 -15.62
C VAL A 41 4.55 1.52 -16.93
N VAL A 42 5.57 2.38 -16.83
CA VAL A 42 6.24 2.96 -17.99
C VAL A 42 7.73 2.65 -17.91
N TYR A 43 8.25 2.01 -18.95
CA TYR A 43 9.65 1.66 -19.11
C TYR A 43 10.16 2.21 -20.45
N GLY A 44 11.23 3.02 -20.42
CA GLY A 44 11.80 3.63 -21.63
C GLY A 44 10.81 4.50 -22.40
N ASN A 45 9.91 5.18 -21.69
CA ASN A 45 8.78 5.95 -22.25
C ASN A 45 7.72 5.10 -22.99
N VAL A 46 7.74 3.77 -22.83
CA VAL A 46 6.74 2.84 -23.37
C VAL A 46 5.91 2.26 -22.23
N ILE A 47 4.59 2.35 -22.37
CA ILE A 47 3.64 1.73 -21.43
C ILE A 47 3.73 0.21 -21.55
N GLN A 48 3.84 -0.48 -20.42
CA GLN A 48 3.92 -1.92 -20.36
C GLN A 48 2.54 -2.54 -20.13
N GLU A 49 2.24 -3.64 -20.83
CA GLU A 49 0.99 -4.38 -20.67
C GLU A 49 1.02 -5.23 -19.38
N PRO A 50 0.04 -5.12 -18.48
CA PRO A 50 -0.07 -5.98 -17.30
C PRO A 50 -0.24 -7.45 -17.70
N GLY A 51 0.46 -8.36 -17.02
CA GLY A 51 0.45 -9.80 -17.30
C GLY A 51 1.37 -10.24 -18.45
N VAL A 52 1.85 -9.30 -19.29
CA VAL A 52 2.77 -9.58 -20.41
C VAL A 52 4.13 -8.93 -20.20
N GLY A 53 4.17 -7.62 -19.93
CA GLY A 53 5.41 -6.90 -19.63
C GLY A 53 5.84 -7.05 -18.17
N TYR A 54 4.88 -7.26 -17.28
CA TYR A 54 5.12 -7.44 -15.85
C TYR A 54 3.98 -8.20 -15.16
N THR A 55 4.28 -8.78 -14.00
CA THR A 55 3.31 -9.35 -13.06
C THR A 55 3.51 -8.75 -11.67
N VAL A 56 2.47 -8.80 -10.84
CA VAL A 56 2.53 -8.29 -9.47
C VAL A 56 2.09 -9.37 -8.49
N THR A 57 2.81 -9.50 -7.38
CA THR A 57 2.42 -10.34 -6.26
C THR A 57 2.75 -9.61 -4.97
N ASN A 58 1.71 -9.33 -4.16
CA ASN A 58 1.80 -8.45 -3.00
C ASN A 58 2.47 -7.11 -3.39
N THR A 59 3.50 -6.70 -2.66
CA THR A 59 4.28 -5.47 -2.91
C THR A 59 5.49 -5.71 -3.82
N THR A 60 5.50 -6.77 -4.63
CA THR A 60 6.60 -7.05 -5.57
C THR A 60 6.08 -7.03 -7.00
N ILE A 61 6.69 -6.20 -7.84
CA ILE A 61 6.49 -6.21 -9.30
C ILE A 61 7.64 -6.99 -9.94
N THR A 62 7.33 -7.86 -10.91
CA THR A 62 8.31 -8.65 -11.66
C THR A 62 8.15 -8.40 -13.14
N PHE A 63 9.20 -7.95 -13.81
CA PHE A 63 9.25 -7.73 -15.26
C PHE A 63 9.67 -8.99 -16.00
N THR A 64 9.20 -9.17 -17.24
CA THR A 64 9.59 -10.30 -18.08
C THR A 64 11.00 -10.17 -18.66
N SER A 65 11.49 -8.93 -18.81
CA SER A 65 12.89 -8.63 -19.14
C SER A 65 13.44 -7.67 -18.11
N ALA A 66 14.71 -7.87 -17.73
CA ALA A 66 15.37 -7.00 -16.76
C ALA A 66 15.49 -5.56 -17.32
N PRO A 67 14.99 -4.54 -16.61
CA PRO A 67 15.12 -3.15 -17.02
C PRO A 67 16.60 -2.73 -17.11
N ALA A 68 17.02 -2.18 -18.25
CA ALA A 68 18.38 -1.77 -18.50
C ALA A 68 18.79 -0.56 -17.64
N SER A 69 20.08 -0.51 -17.29
CA SER A 69 20.64 0.64 -16.55
C SER A 69 20.49 1.94 -17.33
N GLY A 70 20.13 3.02 -16.64
CA GLY A 70 20.00 4.35 -17.24
C GLY A 70 18.72 4.57 -18.05
N THR A 71 17.83 3.59 -18.14
CA THR A 71 16.51 3.74 -18.78
C THR A 71 15.47 4.18 -17.74
N SER A 72 14.58 5.10 -18.11
CA SER A 72 13.51 5.55 -17.22
C SER A 72 12.54 4.40 -16.91
N LEU A 73 12.29 4.17 -15.62
CA LEU A 73 11.29 3.22 -15.14
C LEU A 73 10.51 3.84 -13.98
N TYR A 74 9.19 3.92 -14.14
CA TYR A 74 8.32 4.41 -13.08
C TYR A 74 6.95 3.74 -13.13
N ILE A 75 6.31 3.73 -11.96
CA ILE A 75 4.98 3.19 -11.72
C ILE A 75 4.10 4.34 -11.26
N ILE A 76 2.91 4.47 -11.84
CA ILE A 76 1.85 5.31 -11.33
C ILE A 76 0.76 4.41 -10.75
N TYR A 77 0.50 4.58 -9.47
CA TYR A 77 -0.57 3.89 -8.76
C TYR A 77 -1.91 4.54 -9.14
N LEU A 78 -2.77 3.81 -9.86
CA LEU A 78 -4.09 4.29 -10.28
C LEU A 78 -5.18 3.96 -9.26
N GLY A 79 -4.94 2.95 -8.42
CA GLY A 79 -5.78 2.59 -7.30
C GLY A 79 -4.98 1.79 -6.28
N GLN A 80 -5.34 1.94 -5.02
CA GLN A 80 -4.80 1.15 -3.92
C GLN A 80 -5.80 0.06 -3.55
N GLU A 81 -5.30 -1.14 -3.25
CA GLU A 81 -6.14 -2.19 -2.70
C GLU A 81 -6.16 -2.09 -1.17
N LEU A 82 -7.35 -1.97 -0.58
CA LEU A 82 -7.49 -2.09 0.88
C LEU A 82 -7.41 -3.57 1.24
N THR A 83 -6.22 -4.02 1.63
CA THR A 83 -5.99 -5.45 1.90
C THR A 83 -6.45 -5.92 3.27
N SER A 84 -6.61 -5.01 4.23
CA SER A 84 -7.26 -5.34 5.51
C SER A 84 -7.71 -4.08 6.25
N VAL A 85 -8.82 -4.21 6.96
CA VAL A 85 -9.15 -3.34 8.10
C VAL A 85 -8.79 -4.14 9.35
N ALA A 86 -7.82 -3.67 10.13
CA ALA A 86 -7.48 -4.33 11.38
C ALA A 86 -8.62 -4.12 12.39
N ASN A 87 -9.15 -5.21 12.95
CA ASN A 87 -9.98 -5.11 14.15
C ASN A 87 -9.10 -4.60 15.30
N PRO A 88 -9.65 -3.82 16.24
CA PRO A 88 -8.91 -3.41 17.43
C PRO A 88 -8.39 -4.67 18.14
N SER A 89 -7.12 -4.63 18.52
CA SER A 89 -6.50 -5.73 19.23
C SER A 89 -7.16 -5.92 20.60
N THR A 90 -7.10 -7.14 21.13
CA THR A 90 -7.61 -7.43 22.48
C THR A 90 -6.95 -6.53 23.54
N ALA A 91 -5.71 -6.10 23.32
CA ALA A 91 -5.00 -5.17 24.20
C ALA A 91 -5.65 -3.76 24.18
N GLU A 92 -5.97 -3.24 23.00
CA GLU A 92 -6.64 -1.94 22.86
C GLU A 92 -8.06 -1.96 23.43
N ALA A 93 -8.81 -3.05 23.22
CA ALA A 93 -10.13 -3.23 23.83
C ALA A 93 -10.07 -3.32 25.37
N THR A 94 -9.03 -3.98 25.90
CA THR A 94 -8.82 -4.11 27.35
C THR A 94 -8.45 -2.77 27.99
N ALA A 95 -7.62 -1.96 27.32
CA ALA A 95 -7.25 -0.64 27.81
C ALA A 95 -8.45 0.30 27.95
N ILE A 96 -9.39 0.28 27.00
CA ILE A 96 -10.64 1.04 27.07
C ILE A 96 -11.48 0.57 28.27
N ALA A 97 -11.64 -0.75 28.43
CA ALA A 97 -12.40 -1.30 29.55
C ALA A 97 -11.80 -0.96 30.92
N GLN A 98 -10.46 -0.95 31.03
CA GLN A 98 -9.77 -0.57 32.27
C GLN A 98 -9.87 0.92 32.56
N ASN A 99 -9.84 1.78 31.54
CA ASN A 99 -10.03 3.21 31.71
C ASN A 99 -11.44 3.55 32.21
N GLU A 100 -12.47 2.88 31.68
CA GLU A 100 -13.85 3.02 32.18
C GLU A 100 -14.00 2.48 33.61
N ALA A 101 -13.35 1.35 33.92
CA ALA A 101 -13.34 0.81 35.28
C ALA A 101 -12.63 1.76 36.27
N ALA A 102 -11.52 2.39 35.86
CA ALA A 102 -10.81 3.39 36.66
C ALA A 102 -11.64 4.67 36.86
N ALA A 103 -12.36 5.11 35.83
CA ALA A 103 -13.28 6.24 35.92
C ALA A 103 -14.42 5.97 36.92
N LEU A 104 -14.99 4.76 36.91
CA LEU A 104 -16.01 4.36 37.87
C LEU A 104 -15.47 4.23 39.30
N ALA A 105 -14.25 3.70 39.46
CA ALA A 105 -13.59 3.57 40.77
C ALA A 105 -13.30 4.94 41.42
N ILE A 106 -12.89 5.93 40.61
CA ILE A 106 -12.72 7.31 41.09
C ILE A 106 -14.09 7.94 41.42
N ALA A 107 -15.11 7.68 40.62
CA ALA A 107 -16.46 8.22 40.83
C ALA A 107 -17.17 7.66 42.07
N LEU A 108 -16.84 6.44 42.49
CA LEU A 108 -17.39 5.83 43.71
C LEU A 108 -16.66 6.26 44.99
N GLY A 109 -15.51 6.93 44.88
CA GLY A 109 -14.59 7.17 45.98
C GLY A 109 -13.98 5.83 46.43
N GLY A 110 -12.69 5.63 46.15
CA GLY A 110 -11.99 4.36 46.40
C GLY A 110 -12.23 3.72 47.75
#